data_AF-A0A5B7BY03-F1
#
_entry.id   AF-A0A5B7BY03-F1
#
_cell.length_a   1.000
_cell.length_b   1.000
_cell.length_c   1.000
_cell.angle_alpha   90.00
_cell.angle_beta   90.00
_cell.angle_gamma   90.00
#
_symmetry.space_group_name_H-M   'P 1'
#
loop_
_entity.id
_entity.type
_entity.pdbx_description
1 polymer ?
#
loop_
_entity_poly.entity_id
_entity_poly.type
_entity_poly.pdbx_seq_one_letter_code
_entity_poly.pdbx_strand_id
1 'polypeptide(L)'
;LISKQTNPKISQTYEGNGMMMITVTDVRFILNLESMPSMAASSCALFSTLKAPEISKSQTLLLSASNPSTPFPTLSLHLRPRRHKSTRICASISASPEVRARPDDLVASILSKVAQTDGGVLLTRDGHKEVAEVAQELQNFCVDEPVKCPLIFGEWDVVYCSRPTSPGGGYRSALGRLVFRTNEMIQVVEAPDIVRNKVSFSALGFLDGEVSLKGKLKALDEKWIQVVFDPPELKVGAVEFQYGGESEVKLEITYVDEQIRLGKGSRGSLFVFKRSKPVS
;
A
#
# COMPACT_ATOMS: atom_id res chain seq x y z
N LEU A 1 -20.73 -37.17 -28.47
CA LEU A 1 -21.44 -36.88 -27.21
C LEU A 1 -21.10 -35.46 -26.80
N ILE A 2 -21.96 -34.50 -27.13
CA ILE A 2 -21.79 -33.09 -26.76
C ILE A 2 -22.30 -32.99 -25.32
N SER A 3 -21.39 -32.82 -24.36
CA SER A 3 -21.75 -32.50 -22.98
C SER A 3 -22.37 -31.11 -22.97
N LYS A 4 -23.71 -31.03 -22.80
CA LYS A 4 -24.37 -29.77 -22.49
C LYS A 4 -23.94 -29.38 -21.08
N GLN A 5 -22.96 -28.48 -20.97
CA GLN A 5 -22.64 -27.81 -19.72
C GLN A 5 -23.84 -26.91 -19.38
N THR A 6 -24.73 -27.41 -18.54
CA THR A 6 -25.85 -26.63 -18.01
C THR A 6 -25.29 -25.55 -17.10
N ASN A 7 -25.38 -24.29 -17.54
CA ASN A 7 -25.10 -23.14 -16.68
C ASN A 7 -25.98 -23.22 -15.43
N PRO A 8 -25.43 -22.99 -14.23
CA PRO A 8 -26.22 -23.04 -13.01
C PRO A 8 -27.33 -21.99 -13.06
N LYS A 9 -28.55 -22.38 -12.71
CA LYS A 9 -29.65 -21.43 -12.52
C LYS A 9 -29.37 -20.62 -11.26
N ILE A 10 -29.29 -19.30 -11.40
CA ILE A 10 -29.11 -18.36 -10.30
C ILE A 10 -30.40 -17.57 -10.12
N SER A 11 -30.98 -17.58 -8.92
CA SER A 11 -32.17 -16.79 -8.58
C SER A 11 -31.99 -16.06 -7.24
N GLN A 12 -32.60 -14.88 -7.11
CA GLN A 12 -32.40 -14.01 -5.95
C GLN A 12 -33.69 -13.60 -5.25
N THR A 13 -33.59 -13.35 -3.95
CA THR A 13 -34.64 -12.73 -3.15
C THR A 13 -34.00 -11.83 -2.10
N TYR A 14 -34.49 -10.59 -1.98
CA TYR A 14 -34.04 -9.64 -0.98
C TYR A 14 -34.97 -9.71 0.23
N GLU A 15 -34.43 -10.01 1.40
CA GLU A 15 -35.17 -9.86 2.65
C GLU A 15 -34.82 -8.51 3.26
N GLY A 16 -35.84 -7.74 3.67
CA GLY A 16 -35.75 -6.33 4.09
C GLY A 16 -34.85 -6.02 5.30
N ASN A 17 -34.01 -6.96 5.73
CA ASN A 17 -33.08 -6.87 6.85
C ASN A 17 -31.60 -6.88 6.40
N GLY A 18 -31.30 -6.41 5.18
CA GLY A 18 -29.93 -6.40 4.66
C GLY A 18 -29.39 -7.78 4.27
N MET A 19 -30.28 -8.75 4.05
CA MET A 19 -29.94 -10.14 3.77
C MET A 19 -30.33 -10.49 2.32
N MET A 20 -29.35 -10.93 1.54
CA MET A 20 -29.57 -11.36 0.17
C MET A 20 -29.44 -12.88 0.06
N MET A 21 -30.50 -13.49 -0.48
CA MET A 21 -30.53 -14.90 -0.79
C MET A 21 -30.08 -15.11 -2.24
N ILE A 22 -28.93 -15.74 -2.45
CA ILE A 22 -28.52 -16.22 -3.77
C ILE A 22 -28.77 -17.73 -3.82
N THR A 23 -29.60 -18.19 -4.74
CA THR A 23 -29.77 -19.62 -4.98
C THR A 23 -28.96 -19.99 -6.22
N VAL A 24 -27.99 -20.90 -6.10
CA VAL A 24 -27.23 -21.46 -7.23
C VAL A 24 -27.51 -22.95 -7.29
N THR A 25 -28.16 -23.43 -8.36
CA THR A 25 -28.46 -24.88 -8.52
C THR A 25 -29.05 -25.52 -7.26
N ASP A 26 -30.12 -24.90 -6.75
CA ASP A 26 -30.86 -25.32 -5.54
C ASP A 26 -30.10 -25.23 -4.20
N VAL A 27 -28.86 -24.74 -4.19
CA VAL A 27 -28.14 -24.38 -2.95
C VAL A 27 -28.40 -22.91 -2.64
N ARG A 28 -28.97 -22.64 -1.45
CA ARG A 28 -29.22 -21.29 -0.96
C ARG A 28 -28.01 -20.78 -0.19
N PHE A 29 -27.43 -19.68 -0.67
CA PHE A 29 -26.44 -18.88 0.03
C PHE A 29 -27.11 -17.66 0.63
N ILE A 30 -26.86 -17.44 1.91
CA ILE A 30 -27.30 -16.25 2.61
C ILE A 30 -26.09 -15.31 2.69
N LEU A 31 -26.15 -14.22 1.96
CA LEU A 31 -25.19 -13.13 2.13
C LEU A 31 -25.84 -12.08 3.01
N ASN A 32 -25.39 -11.98 4.26
CA ASN A 32 -25.71 -10.84 5.09
C ASN A 32 -24.76 -9.70 4.70
N LEU A 33 -25.30 -8.69 4.00
CA LEU A 33 -24.51 -7.56 3.48
C LEU A 33 -23.87 -6.74 4.61
N GLU A 34 -24.50 -6.68 5.78
CA GLU A 34 -23.95 -5.98 6.95
C GLU A 34 -22.72 -6.69 7.53
N SER A 35 -22.60 -8.00 7.30
CA SER A 35 -21.47 -8.83 7.75
C SER A 35 -20.40 -9.07 6.69
N MET A 36 -20.57 -8.54 5.47
CA MET A 36 -19.59 -8.66 4.40
C MET A 36 -18.29 -7.95 4.76
N PRO A 37 -17.12 -8.52 4.43
CA PRO A 37 -15.86 -7.85 4.65
C PRO A 37 -15.79 -6.53 3.85
N SER A 38 -15.21 -5.49 4.46
CA SER A 38 -15.00 -4.21 3.78
C SER A 38 -13.74 -4.24 2.92
N MET A 39 -13.82 -3.69 1.71
CA MET A 39 -12.64 -3.45 0.85
C MET A 39 -11.92 -2.13 1.17
N ALA A 40 -12.41 -1.33 2.12
CA ALA A 40 -11.71 -0.12 2.53
C ALA A 40 -10.27 -0.49 2.93
N ALA A 41 -9.28 0.08 2.22
CA ALA A 41 -7.89 -0.10 2.60
C ALA A 41 -7.78 0.31 4.06
N SER A 42 -7.24 -0.57 4.92
CA SER A 42 -7.22 -0.33 6.36
C SER A 42 -6.24 0.80 6.73
N SER A 43 -6.65 2.05 6.49
CA SER A 43 -6.18 3.26 7.15
C SER A 43 -7.03 3.56 8.40
N CYS A 44 -8.21 2.94 8.56
CA CYS A 44 -9.20 3.31 9.57
C CYS A 44 -9.42 2.26 10.67
N ALA A 45 -9.11 2.65 11.91
CA ALA A 45 -9.83 2.38 13.16
C ALA A 45 -9.07 3.14 14.27
N LEU A 46 -9.59 4.01 15.15
CA LEU A 46 -10.89 4.61 15.45
C LEU A 46 -10.52 5.90 16.24
N PHE A 47 -11.05 7.08 15.91
CA PHE A 47 -11.07 8.19 16.88
C PHE A 47 -12.27 7.98 17.79
N SER A 48 -12.08 7.32 18.94
CA SER A 48 -13.02 7.42 20.04
C SER A 48 -12.80 8.75 20.75
N THR A 49 -13.64 9.73 20.42
CA THR A 49 -13.76 11.02 21.08
C THR A 49 -14.25 10.82 22.51
N LEU A 50 -13.35 10.62 23.47
CA LEU A 50 -13.67 10.87 24.87
C LEU A 50 -13.50 12.37 25.13
N LYS A 51 -14.64 13.05 25.19
CA LYS A 51 -14.78 14.40 25.74
C LYS A 51 -14.15 14.44 27.14
N ALA A 52 -13.05 15.17 27.28
CA ALA A 52 -12.63 15.71 28.57
C ALA A 52 -13.36 17.06 28.79
N PRO A 53 -13.96 17.32 29.97
CA PRO A 53 -14.58 18.60 30.24
C PRO A 53 -13.54 19.66 30.63
N GLU A 54 -13.86 20.89 30.25
CA GLU A 54 -13.08 22.12 30.44
C GLU A 54 -12.89 22.54 31.91
N ILE A 55 -11.68 23.04 32.18
CA ILE A 55 -11.30 24.32 32.82
C ILE A 55 -12.07 24.77 34.08
N SER A 56 -11.32 24.95 35.17
CA SER A 56 -11.55 26.05 36.11
C SER A 56 -10.22 26.72 36.51
N LYS A 57 -10.25 28.06 36.51
CA LYS A 57 -9.12 29.00 36.69
C LYS A 57 -8.78 29.19 38.17
N SER A 58 -7.51 29.50 38.48
CA SER A 58 -7.07 30.84 38.95
C SER A 58 -5.69 30.86 39.64
N GLN A 59 -4.87 31.85 39.23
CA GLN A 59 -4.05 32.77 40.06
C GLN A 59 -2.88 32.23 40.93
N THR A 60 -1.70 32.85 41.07
CA THR A 60 -1.00 34.04 40.49
C THR A 60 0.48 34.00 40.98
N LEU A 61 1.41 34.68 40.25
CA LEU A 61 2.60 35.43 40.75
C LEU A 61 3.78 34.63 41.38
N LEU A 62 5.10 34.86 41.17
CA LEU A 62 5.95 36.00 40.75
C LEU A 62 7.41 35.53 40.47
N LEU A 63 8.13 36.29 39.62
CA LEU A 63 9.59 36.66 39.63
C LEU A 63 10.65 35.53 39.49
N SER A 64 11.80 35.63 38.79
CA SER A 64 12.61 36.76 38.28
C SER A 64 13.69 36.32 37.26
N ALA A 65 14.07 37.29 36.40
CA ALA A 65 15.29 37.59 35.61
C ALA A 65 16.63 36.87 35.93
N SER A 66 17.74 36.85 35.14
CA SER A 66 18.21 37.36 33.83
C SER A 66 19.64 36.82 33.58
N ASN A 67 20.07 36.70 32.30
CA ASN A 67 21.45 36.52 31.79
C ASN A 67 22.31 37.82 31.96
N PRO A 68 23.58 37.96 31.45
CA PRO A 68 24.74 37.05 31.22
C PRO A 68 26.10 37.67 31.70
N SER A 69 27.24 37.03 31.37
CA SER A 69 28.56 37.60 30.90
C SER A 69 29.86 37.07 31.55
N THR A 70 30.87 36.89 30.68
CA THR A 70 32.25 36.37 30.85
C THR A 70 33.25 37.41 31.42
N PRO A 71 34.48 37.03 31.85
CA PRO A 71 35.66 37.16 30.96
C PRO A 71 36.86 36.17 31.19
N PHE A 72 37.81 36.21 30.25
CA PHE A 72 39.09 35.47 30.11
C PHE A 72 40.17 35.73 31.20
N PRO A 73 41.31 34.99 31.19
CA PRO A 73 42.51 35.54 30.54
C PRO A 73 43.47 34.55 29.83
N THR A 74 44.32 35.17 29.01
CA THR A 74 45.36 34.72 28.06
C THR A 74 46.71 34.39 28.73
N LEU A 75 47.55 33.54 28.11
CA LEU A 75 49.02 33.67 28.14
C LEU A 75 49.66 32.93 26.92
N SER A 76 50.46 33.67 26.14
CA SER A 76 51.33 33.23 25.04
C SER A 76 52.64 32.62 25.62
N LEU A 77 53.59 31.96 24.93
CA LEU A 77 54.20 32.05 23.60
C LEU A 77 55.33 30.98 23.58
N HIS A 78 55.60 30.23 22.49
CA HIS A 78 56.95 29.97 21.95
C HIS A 78 56.96 29.01 20.75
N LEU A 79 57.48 29.50 19.63
CA LEU A 79 57.88 28.72 18.45
C LEU A 79 59.37 28.37 18.56
N ARG A 80 59.76 27.13 18.19
CA ARG A 80 60.94 26.81 17.35
C ARG A 80 60.95 25.31 16.95
N PRO A 81 61.69 24.93 15.89
CA PRO A 81 61.29 23.86 14.96
C PRO A 81 62.11 22.56 15.08
N ARG A 82 61.73 21.58 14.22
CA ARG A 82 62.56 20.49 13.63
C ARG A 82 62.28 19.07 14.18
N ARG A 83 61.79 18.15 13.34
CA ARG A 83 62.60 17.11 12.62
C ARG A 83 61.69 15.94 12.16
N HIS A 84 61.88 15.56 10.89
CA HIS A 84 61.29 14.41 10.18
C HIS A 84 61.11 13.13 11.01
N LYS A 85 59.90 12.54 10.95
CA LYS A 85 59.69 11.09 10.75
C LYS A 85 58.50 10.90 9.83
N SER A 86 58.74 10.27 8.68
CA SER A 86 57.70 9.87 7.72
C SER A 86 56.85 8.78 8.36
N THR A 87 55.64 9.12 8.78
CA THR A 87 54.58 8.13 9.03
C THR A 87 53.90 7.86 7.70
N ARG A 88 54.21 6.69 7.11
CA ARG A 88 53.43 6.14 6.00
C ARG A 88 52.01 5.89 6.50
N ILE A 89 51.09 6.77 6.13
CA ILE A 89 49.65 6.50 6.24
C ILE A 89 49.32 5.56 5.08
N CYS A 90 49.25 4.25 5.36
CA CYS A 90 48.59 3.32 4.46
C CYS A 90 47.08 3.51 4.63
N ALA A 91 46.49 4.38 3.81
CA ALA A 91 45.06 4.34 3.57
C ALA A 91 44.79 3.12 2.68
N SER A 92 44.45 1.99 3.28
CA SER A 92 43.82 0.89 2.56
C SER A 92 42.43 1.36 2.14
N ILE A 93 42.33 1.90 0.93
CA ILE A 93 41.05 2.09 0.25
C ILE A 93 40.56 0.69 -0.08
N SER A 94 39.79 0.10 0.85
CA SER A 94 38.93 -1.04 0.52
C SER A 94 37.79 -0.49 -0.34
N ALA A 95 38.09 -0.22 -1.60
CA ALA A 95 37.07 -0.05 -2.62
C ALA A 95 36.50 -1.45 -2.88
N SER A 96 35.56 -1.87 -2.02
CA SER A 96 34.57 -2.85 -2.43
C SER A 96 33.96 -2.29 -3.71
N PRO A 97 33.95 -3.01 -4.85
CA PRO A 97 33.17 -2.57 -5.97
C PRO A 97 31.72 -2.76 -5.54
N GLU A 98 31.15 -1.71 -4.96
CA GLU A 98 29.71 -1.55 -4.88
C GLU A 98 29.28 -1.40 -6.34
N VAL A 99 29.07 -2.54 -6.99
CA VAL A 99 28.44 -2.63 -8.30
C VAL A 99 27.06 -2.05 -8.04
N ARG A 100 26.91 -0.74 -8.26
CA ARG A 100 25.63 -0.06 -8.14
C ARG A 100 24.66 -0.84 -9.03
N ALA A 101 23.71 -1.51 -8.40
CA ALA A 101 22.75 -2.34 -9.13
C ALA A 101 22.02 -1.43 -10.11
N ARG A 102 21.82 -1.89 -11.34
CA ARG A 102 21.02 -1.12 -12.30
C ARG A 102 19.56 -1.13 -11.83
N PRO A 103 18.77 -0.09 -12.12
CA PRO A 103 17.34 -0.06 -11.77
C PRO A 103 16.63 -1.33 -12.21
N ASP A 104 16.92 -1.82 -13.42
CA ASP A 104 16.36 -3.06 -13.97
C ASP A 104 16.68 -4.30 -13.12
N ASP A 105 17.89 -4.38 -12.56
CA ASP A 105 18.31 -5.49 -11.69
C ASP A 105 17.53 -5.45 -10.35
N LEU A 106 17.31 -4.24 -9.80
CA LEU A 106 16.53 -4.04 -8.58
C LEU A 106 15.04 -4.36 -8.81
N VAL A 107 14.47 -3.94 -9.95
CA VAL A 107 13.10 -4.28 -10.36
C VAL A 107 12.94 -5.80 -10.47
N ALA A 108 13.86 -6.47 -11.18
CA ALA A 108 13.86 -7.93 -11.31
C ALA A 108 13.99 -8.63 -9.95
N SER A 109 14.85 -8.11 -9.07
CA SER A 109 15.02 -8.60 -7.70
C SER A 109 13.71 -8.52 -6.91
N ILE A 110 13.04 -7.36 -6.88
CA ILE A 110 11.73 -7.19 -6.20
C ILE A 110 10.71 -8.18 -6.75
N LEU A 111 10.53 -8.21 -8.08
CA LEU A 111 9.54 -9.07 -8.73
C LEU A 111 9.78 -10.56 -8.45
N SER A 112 11.04 -11.00 -8.44
CA SER A 112 11.40 -12.38 -8.11
C SER A 112 11.08 -12.74 -6.66
N LYS A 113 11.34 -11.83 -5.71
CA LYS A 113 11.11 -12.05 -4.27
C LYS A 113 9.62 -12.11 -3.93
N VAL A 114 8.79 -11.34 -4.63
CA VAL A 114 7.35 -11.28 -4.34
C VAL A 114 6.52 -12.29 -5.15
N ALA A 115 7.12 -12.92 -6.15
CA ALA A 115 6.45 -13.93 -6.97
C ALA A 115 5.94 -15.09 -6.10
N GLN A 116 4.69 -15.52 -6.35
CA GLN A 116 4.08 -16.67 -5.67
C GLN A 116 3.94 -16.53 -4.14
N THR A 117 3.96 -15.30 -3.61
CA THR A 117 3.87 -15.05 -2.16
C THR A 117 2.44 -14.78 -1.66
N ASP A 118 1.42 -14.91 -2.53
CA ASP A 118 0.05 -14.45 -2.25
C ASP A 118 0.05 -12.98 -1.75
N GLY A 119 0.58 -12.07 -2.57
CA GLY A 119 0.62 -10.64 -2.23
C GLY A 119 1.43 -10.32 -0.97
N GLY A 120 2.44 -11.14 -0.65
CA GLY A 120 3.28 -11.01 0.55
C GLY A 120 2.82 -11.81 1.77
N VAL A 121 1.69 -12.52 1.73
CA VAL A 121 1.22 -13.37 2.85
C VAL A 121 2.24 -14.42 3.25
N LEU A 122 2.84 -15.09 2.27
CA LEU A 122 3.70 -16.25 2.48
C LEU A 122 5.15 -15.86 2.74
N LEU A 123 5.46 -14.57 2.77
CA LEU A 123 6.82 -14.09 3.06
C LEU A 123 7.10 -14.14 4.56
N THR A 124 8.34 -14.53 4.88
CA THR A 124 8.87 -14.40 6.23
C THR A 124 9.13 -12.93 6.55
N ARG A 125 9.34 -12.62 7.84
CA ARG A 125 9.74 -11.27 8.28
C ARG A 125 11.01 -10.80 7.56
N ASP A 126 11.98 -11.69 7.40
CA ASP A 126 13.24 -11.37 6.73
C ASP A 126 13.03 -11.18 5.22
N GLY A 127 12.16 -11.97 4.59
CA GLY A 127 11.74 -11.74 3.21
C GLY A 127 11.08 -10.37 2.98
N HIS A 128 10.19 -9.95 3.89
CA HIS A 128 9.63 -8.60 3.87
C HIS A 128 10.69 -7.51 4.00
N LYS A 129 11.70 -7.74 4.85
CA LYS A 129 12.82 -6.81 5.04
C LYS A 129 13.66 -6.68 3.77
N GLU A 130 14.00 -7.80 3.13
CA GLU A 130 14.74 -7.80 1.86
C GLU A 130 13.99 -7.04 0.76
N VAL A 131 12.68 -7.26 0.61
CA VAL A 131 11.87 -6.51 -0.38
C VAL A 131 11.89 -5.01 -0.06
N ALA A 132 11.81 -4.64 1.22
CA ALA A 132 11.85 -3.24 1.64
C ALA A 132 13.21 -2.57 1.37
N GLU A 133 14.32 -3.27 1.60
CA GLU A 133 15.67 -2.78 1.33
C GLU A 133 15.90 -2.52 -0.17
N VAL A 134 15.53 -3.48 -1.03
CA VAL A 134 15.65 -3.31 -2.49
C VAL A 134 14.73 -2.20 -2.99
N ALA A 135 13.50 -2.12 -2.47
CA ALA A 135 12.57 -1.04 -2.80
C ALA A 135 13.06 0.34 -2.32
N GLN A 136 13.82 0.41 -1.23
CA GLN A 136 14.45 1.63 -0.77
C GLN A 136 15.61 2.05 -1.67
N GLU A 137 16.43 1.10 -2.13
CA GLU A 137 17.51 1.39 -3.07
C GLU A 137 16.97 1.91 -4.41
N LEU A 138 15.89 1.29 -4.91
CA LEU A 138 15.27 1.67 -6.18
C LEU A 138 14.69 3.09 -6.18
N GLN A 139 14.31 3.63 -5.02
CA GLN A 139 13.80 5.01 -4.89
C GLN A 139 14.79 6.07 -5.36
N ASN A 140 16.09 5.79 -5.27
CA ASN A 140 17.14 6.71 -5.72
C ASN A 140 17.12 6.95 -7.24
N PHE A 141 16.36 6.14 -7.99
CA PHE A 141 16.21 6.22 -9.43
C PHE A 141 14.83 6.73 -9.86
N CYS A 142 14.00 7.16 -8.92
CA CYS A 142 12.69 7.74 -9.24
C CYS A 142 12.85 9.13 -9.89
N VAL A 143 11.89 9.49 -10.74
CA VAL A 143 11.74 10.86 -11.26
C VAL A 143 11.35 11.82 -10.13
N ASP A 144 11.66 13.11 -10.28
CA ASP A 144 11.44 14.10 -9.22
C ASP A 144 9.95 14.28 -8.85
N GLU A 145 9.09 14.38 -9.87
CA GLU A 145 7.65 14.59 -9.73
C GLU A 145 6.84 13.41 -10.30
N PRO A 146 6.87 12.22 -9.65
CA PRO A 146 6.26 11.01 -10.19
C PRO A 146 4.74 11.13 -10.36
N VAL A 147 4.07 12.03 -9.64
CA VAL A 147 2.63 12.29 -9.78
C VAL A 147 2.28 12.93 -11.13
N LYS A 148 3.22 13.64 -11.77
CA LYS A 148 3.04 14.19 -13.13
C LYS A 148 3.52 13.23 -14.23
N CYS A 149 4.16 12.13 -13.87
CA CYS A 149 4.67 11.15 -14.83
C CYS A 149 3.51 10.40 -15.50
N PRO A 150 3.39 10.38 -16.85
CA PRO A 150 2.31 9.69 -17.53
C PRO A 150 2.34 8.17 -17.31
N LEU A 151 3.49 7.62 -16.88
CA LEU A 151 3.61 6.19 -16.60
C LEU A 151 2.70 5.76 -15.45
N ILE A 152 2.24 6.64 -14.55
CA ILE A 152 1.30 6.25 -13.49
C ILE A 152 -0.03 5.70 -14.04
N PHE A 153 -0.40 6.10 -15.26
CA PHE A 153 -1.62 5.66 -15.93
C PHE A 153 -1.45 4.28 -16.56
N GLY A 154 -2.47 3.44 -16.41
CA GLY A 154 -2.50 2.09 -16.95
C GLY A 154 -3.07 1.07 -15.96
N GLU A 155 -2.96 -0.18 -16.35
CA GLU A 155 -3.38 -1.34 -15.57
C GLU A 155 -2.20 -1.94 -14.81
N TRP A 156 -2.44 -2.21 -13.52
CA TRP A 156 -1.41 -2.62 -12.58
C TRP A 156 -1.88 -3.79 -11.72
N ASP A 157 -1.15 -4.90 -11.75
CA ASP A 157 -1.33 -6.00 -10.82
C ASP A 157 -0.75 -5.63 -9.45
N VAL A 158 -1.52 -5.79 -8.38
CA VAL A 158 -1.05 -5.60 -7.01
C VAL A 158 -0.35 -6.87 -6.54
N VAL A 159 0.94 -7.00 -6.87
CA VAL A 159 1.69 -8.24 -6.64
C VAL A 159 2.25 -8.38 -5.22
N TYR A 160 2.33 -7.29 -4.46
CA TYR A 160 2.80 -7.33 -3.07
C TYR A 160 2.31 -6.16 -2.22
N CYS A 161 2.03 -6.45 -0.96
CA CYS A 161 1.95 -5.46 0.10
C CYS A 161 2.67 -5.95 1.37
N SER A 162 3.45 -5.08 2.01
CA SER A 162 4.10 -5.42 3.29
C SER A 162 3.11 -5.65 4.44
N ARG A 163 1.86 -5.19 4.28
CA ARG A 163 0.72 -5.55 5.12
C ARG A 163 -0.35 -6.20 4.24
N PRO A 164 -0.37 -7.54 4.09
CA PRO A 164 -1.17 -8.22 3.07
C PRO A 164 -2.68 -7.98 3.11
N THR A 165 -3.23 -7.57 4.26
CA THR A 165 -4.65 -7.20 4.39
C THR A 165 -4.98 -5.78 3.89
N SER A 166 -3.98 -4.97 3.55
CA SER A 166 -4.21 -3.60 3.08
C SER A 166 -4.88 -3.56 1.71
N PRO A 167 -4.41 -4.28 0.67
CA PRO A 167 -5.17 -4.47 -0.56
C PRO A 167 -6.31 -5.47 -0.32
N GLY A 168 -7.52 -5.15 -0.79
CA GLY A 168 -8.70 -6.02 -0.66
C GLY A 168 -9.32 -6.09 0.74
N GLY A 169 -8.76 -5.39 1.74
CA GLY A 169 -9.36 -5.24 3.07
C GLY A 169 -9.70 -6.58 3.75
N GLY A 170 -10.92 -6.66 4.28
CA GLY A 170 -11.42 -7.84 4.99
C GLY A 170 -11.46 -9.11 4.14
N TYR A 171 -11.57 -9.01 2.81
CA TYR A 171 -11.53 -10.16 1.91
C TYR A 171 -10.18 -10.88 1.96
N ARG A 172 -9.10 -10.15 2.29
CA ARG A 172 -7.76 -10.71 2.44
C ARG A 172 -7.37 -11.01 3.89
N SER A 173 -8.32 -10.89 4.83
CA SER A 173 -8.11 -11.35 6.21
C SER A 173 -7.89 -12.86 6.28
N ALA A 174 -7.46 -13.39 7.42
CA ALA A 174 -7.27 -14.83 7.59
C ALA A 174 -8.55 -15.63 7.28
N LEU A 175 -9.69 -15.17 7.81
CA LEU A 175 -11.01 -15.77 7.53
C LEU A 175 -11.45 -15.47 6.10
N GLY A 176 -11.22 -14.25 5.62
CA GLY A 176 -11.53 -13.84 4.26
C GLY A 176 -10.89 -14.76 3.23
N ARG A 177 -9.59 -15.04 3.33
CA ARG A 177 -8.86 -15.93 2.40
C ARG A 177 -9.28 -17.39 2.48
N LEU A 178 -9.80 -17.85 3.61
CA LEU A 178 -10.36 -19.20 3.74
C LEU A 178 -11.64 -19.36 2.92
N VAL A 179 -12.45 -18.30 2.84
CA VAL A 179 -13.78 -18.32 2.19
C VAL A 179 -13.73 -17.78 0.75
N PHE A 180 -12.92 -16.75 0.52
CA PHE A 180 -12.75 -15.99 -0.71
C PHE A 180 -11.31 -16.12 -1.18
N ARG A 181 -11.05 -17.12 -2.03
CA ARG A 181 -9.74 -17.29 -2.63
C ARG A 181 -9.52 -16.15 -3.62
N THR A 182 -8.63 -15.22 -3.30
CA THR A 182 -8.25 -14.12 -4.20
C THR A 182 -7.55 -14.70 -5.43
N ASN A 183 -8.07 -14.38 -6.61
CA ASN A 183 -7.52 -14.79 -7.90
C ASN A 183 -6.68 -13.66 -8.49
N GLU A 184 -7.24 -12.45 -8.48
CA GLU A 184 -6.62 -11.27 -9.10
C GLU A 184 -6.82 -10.03 -8.23
N MET A 185 -5.83 -9.16 -8.22
CA MET A 185 -5.91 -7.82 -7.62
C MET A 185 -5.32 -6.83 -8.61
N ILE A 186 -6.19 -6.02 -9.20
CA ILE A 186 -5.83 -5.09 -10.27
C ILE A 186 -6.18 -3.67 -9.82
N GLN A 187 -5.29 -2.73 -10.13
CA GLN A 187 -5.55 -1.31 -10.04
C GLN A 187 -5.41 -0.69 -11.42
N VAL A 188 -6.50 -0.12 -11.93
CA VAL A 188 -6.49 0.70 -13.15
C VAL A 188 -6.42 2.16 -12.73
N VAL A 189 -5.47 2.90 -13.31
CA VAL A 189 -5.38 4.36 -13.18
C VAL A 189 -5.60 4.95 -14.56
N GLU A 190 -6.77 5.52 -14.79
CA GLU A 190 -7.18 6.13 -16.06
C GLU A 190 -6.98 7.64 -16.00
N ALA A 191 -6.47 8.22 -17.09
CA ALA A 191 -6.39 9.67 -17.20
C ALA A 191 -7.81 10.27 -17.34
N PRO A 192 -8.08 11.46 -16.76
CA PRO A 192 -7.12 12.28 -16.02
C PRO A 192 -6.96 11.89 -14.54
N ASP A 193 -7.97 11.29 -13.92
CA ASP A 193 -8.05 11.17 -12.47
C ASP A 193 -8.87 9.97 -11.96
N ILE A 194 -9.18 8.97 -12.78
CA ILE A 194 -10.03 7.85 -12.35
C ILE A 194 -9.14 6.69 -11.86
N VAL A 195 -9.47 6.15 -10.69
CA VAL A 195 -8.82 4.95 -10.16
C VAL A 195 -9.87 3.87 -9.92
N ARG A 196 -9.57 2.65 -10.36
CA ARG A 196 -10.39 1.47 -10.13
C ARG A 196 -9.56 0.40 -9.46
N ASN A 197 -9.96 -0.04 -8.28
CA ASN A 197 -9.39 -1.22 -7.65
C ASN A 197 -10.36 -2.37 -7.85
N LYS A 198 -9.89 -3.50 -8.36
CA LYS A 198 -10.68 -4.70 -8.59
C LYS A 198 -10.01 -5.89 -7.90
N VAL A 199 -10.81 -6.67 -7.18
CA VAL A 199 -10.40 -7.93 -6.57
C VAL A 199 -11.34 -9.01 -7.03
N SER A 200 -10.83 -9.95 -7.82
CA SER A 200 -11.58 -11.14 -8.21
C SER A 200 -11.28 -12.28 -7.24
N PHE A 201 -12.30 -13.04 -6.88
CA PHE A 201 -12.20 -14.14 -5.94
C PHE A 201 -13.09 -15.31 -6.35
N SER A 202 -12.74 -16.52 -5.90
CA SER A 202 -13.62 -17.68 -5.94
C SER A 202 -14.11 -17.99 -4.54
N ALA A 203 -15.42 -17.83 -4.31
CA ALA A 203 -16.09 -18.23 -3.08
C ALA A 203 -16.33 -19.75 -3.07
N LEU A 204 -15.94 -20.39 -1.97
CA LEU A 204 -16.10 -21.84 -1.74
C LEU A 204 -15.51 -22.74 -2.86
N GLY A 205 -14.63 -22.18 -3.71
CA GLY A 205 -13.97 -22.89 -4.80
C GLY A 205 -14.79 -23.11 -6.08
N PHE A 206 -16.03 -22.61 -6.18
CA PHE A 206 -16.86 -22.79 -7.39
C PHE A 206 -17.66 -21.57 -7.82
N LEU A 207 -17.79 -20.53 -6.98
CA LEU A 207 -18.57 -19.34 -7.30
C LEU A 207 -17.64 -18.14 -7.44
N ASP A 208 -17.45 -17.68 -8.68
CA ASP A 208 -16.63 -16.51 -8.93
C ASP A 208 -17.39 -15.22 -8.58
N GLY A 209 -16.66 -14.31 -7.96
CA GLY A 209 -17.11 -12.98 -7.61
C GLY A 209 -16.00 -11.95 -7.79
N GLU A 210 -16.41 -10.69 -7.77
CA GLU A 210 -15.55 -9.55 -7.97
C GLU A 210 -16.02 -8.43 -7.06
N VAL A 211 -15.06 -7.75 -6.42
CA VAL A 211 -15.33 -6.47 -5.77
C VAL A 211 -14.56 -5.38 -6.51
N SER A 212 -15.26 -4.31 -6.87
CA SER A 212 -14.67 -3.11 -7.45
C SER A 212 -14.89 -1.88 -6.58
N LEU A 213 -13.87 -1.03 -6.50
CA LEU A 213 -13.96 0.34 -5.99
C LEU A 213 -13.61 1.28 -7.13
N LYS A 214 -14.44 2.28 -7.37
CA LYS A 214 -14.15 3.39 -8.28
C LYS A 214 -13.90 4.64 -7.45
N GLY A 215 -12.91 5.44 -7.82
CA GLY A 215 -12.57 6.64 -7.10
C GLY A 215 -11.89 7.68 -7.96
N LYS A 216 -11.70 8.87 -7.37
CA LYS A 216 -10.99 9.99 -7.98
C LYS A 216 -9.65 10.23 -7.33
N LEU A 217 -8.61 10.29 -8.15
CA LEU A 217 -7.24 10.62 -7.79
C LEU A 217 -7.07 12.13 -7.72
N LYS A 218 -6.45 12.60 -6.65
CA LYS A 218 -6.03 13.98 -6.45
C LYS A 218 -4.56 14.00 -6.10
N ALA A 219 -3.77 14.77 -6.84
CA ALA A 219 -2.41 15.10 -6.46
C ALA A 219 -2.44 15.96 -5.18
N LEU A 220 -1.74 15.52 -4.13
CA LEU A 220 -1.55 16.31 -2.91
C LEU A 220 -0.28 17.18 -3.01
N ASP A 221 0.78 16.60 -3.57
CA ASP A 221 2.05 17.26 -3.87
C ASP A 221 2.77 16.52 -5.03
N GLU A 222 4.08 16.74 -5.18
CA GLU A 222 4.93 16.16 -6.23
C GLU A 222 5.01 14.62 -6.18
N LYS A 223 4.81 14.01 -5.00
CA LYS A 223 4.98 12.57 -4.75
C LYS A 223 3.72 11.89 -4.21
N TRP A 224 2.85 12.62 -3.52
CA TRP A 224 1.67 12.08 -2.86
C TRP A 224 0.41 12.23 -3.68
N ILE A 225 -0.36 11.14 -3.73
CA ILE A 225 -1.73 11.12 -4.24
C ILE A 225 -2.72 10.78 -3.13
N GLN A 226 -3.93 11.28 -3.28
CA GLN A 226 -5.12 10.92 -2.51
C GLN A 226 -6.13 10.31 -3.47
N VAL A 227 -6.75 9.21 -3.10
CA VAL A 227 -7.87 8.65 -3.84
C VAL A 227 -9.08 8.56 -2.92
N VAL A 228 -10.18 9.19 -3.34
CA VAL A 228 -11.48 9.07 -2.66
C VAL A 228 -12.31 8.10 -3.48
N PHE A 229 -12.65 6.96 -2.88
CA PHE A 229 -13.43 5.90 -3.50
C PHE A 229 -14.90 5.98 -3.10
N ASP A 230 -15.76 5.78 -4.08
CA ASP A 230 -17.19 5.52 -3.92
C ASP A 230 -17.42 4.20 -3.16
N PRO A 231 -18.64 3.93 -2.67
CA PRO A 231 -18.97 2.65 -2.06
C PRO A 231 -18.62 1.45 -2.96
N PRO A 232 -18.04 0.36 -2.40
CA PRO A 232 -17.69 -0.81 -3.19
C PRO A 232 -18.88 -1.49 -3.85
N GLU A 233 -18.63 -1.98 -5.06
CA GLU A 233 -19.54 -2.79 -5.86
C GLU A 233 -19.13 -4.25 -5.78
N LEU A 234 -20.04 -5.13 -5.37
CA LEU A 234 -19.84 -6.58 -5.36
C LEU A 234 -20.64 -7.19 -6.51
N LYS A 235 -19.94 -7.96 -7.35
CA LYS A 235 -20.48 -8.77 -8.43
C LYS A 235 -20.33 -10.25 -8.08
N VAL A 236 -21.42 -10.99 -8.17
CA VAL A 236 -21.43 -12.45 -8.03
C VAL A 236 -22.35 -13.04 -9.09
N GLY A 237 -21.78 -13.76 -10.06
CA GLY A 237 -22.53 -14.21 -11.24
C GLY A 237 -23.15 -13.05 -12.02
N ALA A 238 -24.48 -13.04 -12.16
CA ALA A 238 -25.22 -11.98 -12.87
C ALA A 238 -25.71 -10.84 -11.96
N VAL A 239 -25.34 -10.86 -10.68
CA VAL A 239 -25.85 -9.93 -9.67
C VAL A 239 -24.75 -8.92 -9.32
N GLU A 240 -25.14 -7.64 -9.26
CA GLU A 240 -24.28 -6.51 -8.89
C GLU A 240 -25.00 -5.64 -7.85
N PHE A 241 -24.32 -5.30 -6.76
CA PHE A 241 -24.85 -4.40 -5.73
C PHE A 241 -23.75 -3.63 -5.03
N GLN A 242 -24.11 -2.46 -4.51
CA GLN A 242 -23.23 -1.62 -3.71
C GLN A 242 -23.42 -1.87 -2.21
N TYR A 243 -22.34 -1.76 -1.45
CA TYR A 243 -22.37 -1.90 0.00
C TYR A 243 -21.27 -1.06 0.65
N GLY A 244 -21.32 -0.90 1.98
CA GLY A 244 -20.35 -0.08 2.71
C GLY A 244 -20.54 1.41 2.45
N GLY A 245 -19.45 2.16 2.51
CA GLY A 245 -19.45 3.61 2.31
C GLY A 245 -18.18 4.08 1.62
N GLU A 246 -18.07 5.39 1.44
CA GLU A 246 -16.88 6.01 0.86
C GLU A 246 -15.62 5.69 1.68
N SER A 247 -14.49 5.63 0.99
CA SER A 247 -13.19 5.41 1.62
C SER A 247 -12.10 6.27 1.01
N GLU A 248 -11.04 6.53 1.78
CA GLU A 248 -9.95 7.38 1.36
C GLU A 248 -8.60 6.67 1.52
N VAL A 249 -7.75 6.80 0.51
CA VAL A 249 -6.38 6.27 0.51
C VAL A 249 -5.40 7.37 0.15
N LYS A 250 -4.31 7.48 0.92
CA LYS A 250 -3.15 8.32 0.57
C LYS A 250 -1.93 7.45 0.33
N LEU A 251 -1.27 7.69 -0.80
CA LEU A 251 -0.13 6.91 -1.27
C LEU A 251 0.95 7.85 -1.78
N GLU A 252 2.18 7.66 -1.32
CA GLU A 252 3.38 8.24 -1.91
C GLU A 252 3.82 7.36 -3.07
N ILE A 253 4.04 7.93 -4.26
CA ILE A 253 4.66 7.22 -5.38
C ILE A 253 6.17 7.32 -5.21
N THR A 254 6.81 6.21 -4.88
CA THR A 254 8.24 6.19 -4.53
C THR A 254 9.12 5.74 -5.68
N TYR A 255 8.54 5.10 -6.70
CA TYR A 255 9.18 4.74 -7.96
C TYR A 255 8.13 4.43 -9.03
N VAL A 256 8.41 4.71 -10.30
CA VAL A 256 7.57 4.31 -11.43
C VAL A 256 8.41 4.17 -12.70
N ASP A 257 8.24 3.05 -13.40
CA ASP A 257 8.76 2.81 -14.75
C ASP A 257 7.70 2.06 -15.60
N GLU A 258 8.13 1.47 -16.72
CA GLU A 258 7.25 0.70 -17.61
C GLU A 258 6.84 -0.67 -17.04
N GLN A 259 7.57 -1.19 -16.05
CA GLN A 259 7.41 -2.55 -15.52
C GLN A 259 6.72 -2.56 -14.16
N ILE A 260 7.05 -1.63 -13.28
CA ILE A 260 6.55 -1.55 -11.92
C ILE A 260 6.28 -0.11 -11.47
N ARG A 261 5.40 0.01 -10.49
CA ARG A 261 5.22 1.21 -9.68
C ARG A 261 5.31 0.83 -8.22
N LEU A 262 6.06 1.60 -7.45
CA LEU A 262 6.15 1.46 -6.00
C LEU A 262 5.33 2.53 -5.31
N GLY A 263 4.58 2.11 -4.30
CA GLY A 263 3.75 2.98 -3.48
C GLY A 263 4.00 2.79 -2.00
N LYS A 264 4.00 3.87 -1.23
CA LYS A 264 4.04 3.80 0.23
C LYS A 264 2.78 4.44 0.81
N GLY A 265 1.98 3.65 1.51
CA GLY A 265 0.78 4.15 2.18
C GLY A 265 1.15 5.09 3.32
N SER A 266 0.24 5.99 3.69
CA SER A 266 0.42 6.94 4.82
C SER A 266 0.84 6.30 6.15
N ARG A 267 0.54 5.00 6.34
CA ARG A 267 0.93 4.20 7.51
C ARG A 267 2.19 3.36 7.32
N GLY A 268 2.97 3.63 6.28
CA GLY A 268 4.25 2.98 5.96
C GLY A 268 4.15 1.64 5.24
N SER A 269 2.96 1.18 4.84
CA SER A 269 2.82 -0.06 4.04
C SER A 269 3.43 0.13 2.66
N LEU A 270 4.34 -0.74 2.25
CA LEU A 270 4.91 -0.79 0.90
C LEU A 270 3.96 -1.57 -0.01
N PHE A 271 3.74 -1.06 -1.21
CA PHE A 271 2.99 -1.68 -2.29
C PHE A 271 3.89 -1.81 -3.52
N VAL A 272 3.85 -2.97 -4.16
CA VAL A 272 4.47 -3.19 -5.47
C VAL A 272 3.36 -3.47 -6.46
N PHE A 273 3.26 -2.59 -7.44
CA PHE A 273 2.38 -2.69 -8.58
C PHE A 273 3.21 -3.15 -9.77
N LYS A 274 2.81 -4.23 -10.43
CA LYS A 274 3.46 -4.70 -11.66
C LYS A 274 2.57 -4.30 -12.83
N ARG A 275 3.16 -3.79 -13.91
CA ARG A 275 2.42 -3.46 -15.13
C ARG A 275 1.77 -4.72 -15.67
N SER A 276 0.45 -4.69 -15.84
CA SER A 276 -0.27 -5.79 -16.47
C SER A 276 0.12 -5.83 -17.94
N LYS A 277 0.34 -7.04 -18.48
CA LYS A 277 0.64 -7.17 -19.91
C LYS A 277 -0.62 -6.75 -20.69
N PRO A 278 -0.50 -5.98 -21.78
CA PRO A 278 -1.65 -5.77 -22.65
C PRO A 278 -2.18 -7.14 -23.08
N VAL A 279 -3.48 -7.36 -22.86
CA VAL A 279 -4.16 -8.55 -23.36
C VAL A 279 -4.07 -8.48 -24.89
N SER A 280 -3.21 -9.33 -25.46
CA SER A 280 -3.05 -9.49 -26.91
C SER A 280 -4.25 -10.19 -27.53
#